data_AF-A0A1T1B8D3-F1
#
_entry.id   AF-A0A1T1B8D3-F1
#
_cell.length_a   1.000
_cell.length_b   1.000
_cell.length_c   1.000
_cell.angle_alpha   90.00
_cell.angle_beta   90.00
_cell.angle_gamma   90.00
#
_symmetry.space_group_name_H-M   'P 1'
#
loop_
_entity.id
_entity.type
_entity.pdbx_description
1 polymer ?
#
loop_
_entity_poly.entity_id
_entity_poly.type
_entity_poly.pdbx_seq_one_letter_code
_entity_poly.pdbx_strand_id
1 'polypeptide(L)'
;MPSDSLPFSSTVPGSAAGAARRPALLEQILHSDDLTYRAGQAVSVIHAHRQRGHWLRLLLLPGPAPEVAALLGERLQRPGASVGLGSSLGHAQHLLGRCGAPLGTDPAPLHAVVAAGGVLEVIPGSLEAQVAALTQTLAGALDAQARATQPVAARGLFSFRRSRGPAPDVSVQAEQEVQAALRSLREALGALQAVPLRGTALDWDDVPLP
;
A
#
# COMPACT_ATOMS: atom_id res chain seq x y z
N MET A 1 -40.83 40.95 42.75
CA MET A 1 -39.75 41.30 41.80
C MET A 1 -39.25 40.00 41.18
N PRO A 2 -38.99 40.00 39.87
CA PRO A 2 -39.39 38.91 38.96
C PRO A 2 -38.22 38.08 38.41
N SER A 3 -38.57 37.21 37.45
CA SER A 3 -37.72 36.70 36.36
C SER A 3 -36.86 35.46 36.66
N ASP A 4 -36.73 34.48 35.77
CA ASP A 4 -37.39 34.18 34.49
C ASP A 4 -36.86 32.81 34.03
N SER A 5 -37.67 32.14 33.20
CA SER A 5 -37.21 31.34 32.04
C SER A 5 -36.49 29.99 32.20
N LEU A 6 -37.31 28.93 32.07
CA LEU A 6 -37.32 27.94 30.95
C LEU A 6 -36.20 26.89 30.77
N PRO A 7 -36.54 25.74 30.11
CA PRO A 7 -35.93 24.44 30.34
C PRO A 7 -34.78 24.15 29.37
N PHE A 8 -33.70 23.56 29.87
CA PHE A 8 -32.70 22.95 28.99
C PHE A 8 -33.21 21.60 28.48
N SER A 9 -33.89 21.66 27.34
CA SER A 9 -33.98 20.55 26.41
C SER A 9 -32.58 20.32 25.83
N SER A 10 -31.87 19.32 26.33
CA SER A 10 -30.73 18.74 25.63
C SER A 10 -31.23 17.52 24.87
N THR A 11 -31.66 17.76 23.64
CA THR A 11 -31.68 16.76 22.58
C THR A 11 -30.26 16.20 22.48
N VAL A 12 -30.03 15.01 23.02
CA VAL A 12 -28.87 14.18 22.66
C VAL A 12 -29.11 13.74 21.22
N PRO A 13 -28.36 14.23 20.22
CA PRO A 13 -28.39 13.61 18.91
C PRO A 13 -27.70 12.26 19.07
N GLY A 14 -28.45 11.22 18.77
CA GLY A 14 -28.02 9.84 18.87
C GLY A 14 -26.64 9.63 18.26
N SER A 15 -25.86 8.85 19.01
CA SER A 15 -24.75 8.03 18.56
C SER A 15 -25.03 7.42 17.17
N ALA A 16 -24.67 8.15 16.11
CA ALA A 16 -24.27 7.51 14.87
C ALA A 16 -22.96 6.80 15.20
N ALA A 17 -23.01 5.47 15.32
CA ALA A 17 -21.87 4.60 15.48
C ALA A 17 -20.78 5.04 14.50
N GLY A 18 -19.72 5.65 15.03
CA GLY A 18 -18.67 6.27 14.25
C GLY A 18 -17.96 5.21 13.43
N ALA A 19 -18.21 5.20 12.12
CA ALA A 19 -17.25 4.61 11.19
C ALA A 19 -15.91 5.26 11.52
N ALA A 20 -14.97 4.46 12.05
CA ALA A 20 -13.64 4.94 12.41
C ALA A 20 -13.09 5.76 11.23
N ARG A 21 -12.99 7.08 11.40
CA ARG A 21 -12.64 7.98 10.30
C ARG A 21 -11.27 7.54 9.78
N ARG A 22 -11.20 7.20 8.50
CA ARG A 22 -9.94 6.77 7.88
C ARG A 22 -8.88 7.85 8.11
N PRO A 23 -7.65 7.48 8.52
CA PRO A 23 -6.61 8.49 8.74
C PRO A 23 -6.29 9.26 7.46
N ALA A 24 -6.07 10.56 7.57
CA ALA A 24 -5.85 11.45 6.42
C ALA A 24 -4.66 11.01 5.53
N LEU A 25 -3.61 10.44 6.14
CA LEU A 25 -2.46 9.91 5.41
C LEU A 25 -2.82 8.73 4.50
N LEU A 26 -3.71 7.85 4.96
CA LEU A 26 -4.18 6.73 4.15
C LEU A 26 -5.06 7.24 2.99
N GLU A 27 -5.92 8.24 3.24
CA GLU A 27 -6.68 8.91 2.16
C GLU A 27 -5.77 9.52 1.08
N GLN A 28 -4.63 10.12 1.47
CA GLN A 28 -3.66 10.65 0.51
C GLN A 28 -3.07 9.56 -0.40
N ILE A 29 -2.72 8.40 0.17
CA ILE A 29 -2.22 7.25 -0.61
C ILE A 29 -3.29 6.78 -1.61
N LEU A 30 -4.55 6.66 -1.17
CA LEU A 30 -5.63 6.13 -1.99
C LEU A 30 -6.09 7.10 -3.09
N HIS A 31 -5.78 8.39 -2.98
CA HIS A 31 -6.15 9.43 -3.94
C HIS A 31 -5.45 9.26 -5.30
N SER A 32 -4.32 8.56 -5.36
CA SER A 32 -3.58 8.30 -6.59
C SER A 32 -3.45 6.81 -6.84
N ASP A 33 -3.76 6.35 -8.05
CA ASP A 33 -3.55 4.96 -8.46
C ASP A 33 -2.07 4.57 -8.34
N ASP A 34 -1.16 5.48 -8.69
CA ASP A 34 0.29 5.23 -8.63
C ASP A 34 0.75 5.08 -7.17
N LEU A 35 0.28 5.96 -6.27
CA LEU A 35 0.59 5.85 -4.84
C LEU A 35 -0.03 4.59 -4.22
N THR A 36 -1.27 4.26 -4.60
CA THR A 36 -1.96 3.02 -4.18
C THR A 36 -1.14 1.80 -4.58
N TYR A 37 -0.66 1.75 -5.82
CA TYR A 37 0.13 0.63 -6.31
C TYR A 37 1.50 0.55 -5.62
N ARG A 38 2.19 1.68 -5.44
CA ARG A 38 3.48 1.72 -4.72
C ARG A 38 3.35 1.31 -3.27
N ALA A 39 2.28 1.73 -2.59
CA ALA A 39 1.96 1.30 -1.24
C ALA A 39 1.70 -0.21 -1.20
N GLY A 40 0.90 -0.75 -2.12
CA GLY A 40 0.66 -2.19 -2.25
C GLY A 40 1.96 -3.00 -2.42
N GLN A 41 2.88 -2.52 -3.26
CA GLN A 41 4.20 -3.15 -3.43
C GLN A 41 5.01 -3.16 -2.13
N ALA A 42 5.04 -2.04 -1.40
CA ALA A 42 5.76 -1.95 -0.15
C ALA A 42 5.15 -2.86 0.93
N VAL A 43 3.82 -2.89 1.08
CA VAL A 43 3.12 -3.83 1.96
C VAL A 43 3.47 -5.28 1.59
N SER A 44 3.48 -5.62 0.30
CA SER A 44 3.82 -6.96 -0.20
C SER A 44 5.23 -7.40 0.21
N VAL A 45 6.21 -6.50 0.09
CA VAL A 45 7.60 -6.78 0.48
C VAL A 45 7.70 -6.98 1.99
N ILE A 46 7.10 -6.09 2.80
CA ILE A 46 7.11 -6.21 4.27
C ILE A 46 6.42 -7.50 4.70
N HIS A 47 5.29 -7.84 4.07
CA HIS A 47 4.58 -9.09 4.31
C HIS A 47 5.46 -10.30 4.01
N ALA A 48 6.17 -10.32 2.87
CA ALA A 48 7.08 -11.41 2.52
C ALA A 48 8.21 -11.59 3.56
N HIS A 49 8.74 -10.50 4.12
CA HIS A 49 9.74 -10.58 5.20
C HIS A 49 9.13 -11.10 6.51
N ARG A 50 7.91 -10.69 6.86
CA ARG A 50 7.19 -11.25 8.02
C ARG A 50 6.97 -12.76 7.90
N GLN A 51 6.66 -13.26 6.70
CA GLN A 51 6.52 -14.70 6.44
C GLN A 51 7.82 -15.50 6.62
N ARG A 52 8.99 -14.83 6.61
CA ARG A 52 10.30 -15.45 6.90
C ARG A 52 10.67 -15.42 8.38
N GLY A 53 9.77 -14.95 9.25
CA GLY A 53 9.98 -14.85 10.69
C GLY A 53 10.54 -13.51 11.17
N HIS A 54 10.64 -12.49 10.29
CA HIS A 54 11.03 -11.16 10.73
C HIS A 54 9.87 -10.45 11.44
N TRP A 55 10.08 -10.05 12.70
CA TRP A 55 9.12 -9.23 13.42
C TRP A 55 9.22 -7.76 12.99
N LEU A 56 8.30 -7.34 12.11
CA LEU A 56 8.28 -5.99 11.54
C LEU A 56 6.96 -5.31 11.87
N ARG A 57 6.97 -4.07 12.36
CA ARG A 57 5.76 -3.22 12.44
C ARG A 57 5.63 -2.44 11.12
N LEU A 58 4.41 -2.29 10.61
CA LEU A 58 4.19 -1.61 9.34
C LEU A 58 3.81 -0.17 9.62
N LEU A 59 4.57 0.77 9.04
CA LEU A 59 4.40 2.20 9.23
C LEU A 59 3.95 2.87 7.93
N LEU A 60 3.04 3.84 8.06
CA LEU A 60 2.75 4.84 7.05
C LEU A 60 3.48 6.12 7.44
N LEU A 61 4.37 6.58 6.57
CA LEU A 61 5.16 7.78 6.79
C LEU A 61 4.58 8.95 5.99
N PRO A 62 4.37 10.12 6.61
CA PRO A 62 3.91 11.31 5.92
C PRO A 62 5.01 11.93 5.09
N GLY A 63 4.62 12.67 4.05
CA GLY A 63 5.55 13.37 3.18
C GLY A 63 4.85 13.85 1.91
N PRO A 64 5.57 14.54 1.01
CA PRO A 64 5.03 14.93 -0.30
C PRO A 64 4.66 13.71 -1.15
N ALA A 65 5.36 12.59 -0.93
CA ALA A 65 5.00 11.27 -1.42
C ALA A 65 4.87 10.35 -0.20
N PRO A 66 3.65 10.10 0.31
CA PRO A 66 3.46 9.24 1.46
C PRO A 66 3.92 7.82 1.13
N GLU A 67 4.56 7.18 2.09
CA GLU A 67 5.25 5.92 1.87
C GLU A 67 4.97 4.89 2.96
N VAL A 68 5.21 3.64 2.62
CA VAL A 68 5.05 2.50 3.52
C VAL A 68 6.43 1.97 3.85
N ALA A 69 6.73 1.91 5.15
CA ALA A 69 7.98 1.41 5.69
C ALA A 69 7.73 0.36 6.76
N ALA A 70 8.80 -0.31 7.19
CA ALA A 70 8.77 -1.25 8.28
C ALA A 70 9.62 -0.73 9.44
N LEU A 71 9.27 -1.09 10.66
CA LEU A 71 10.06 -0.86 11.84
C LEU A 71 10.55 -2.20 12.40
N LEU A 72 11.85 -2.31 12.58
CA LEU A 72 12.52 -3.46 13.20
C LEU A 72 13.27 -2.96 14.44
N GLY A 73 12.75 -3.29 15.63
CA GLY A 73 13.21 -2.65 16.87
C GLY A 73 13.00 -1.14 16.81
N GLU A 74 14.09 -0.38 16.91
CA GLU A 74 14.13 1.09 16.82
C GLU A 74 14.56 1.61 15.44
N ARG A 75 14.80 0.71 14.47
CA ARG A 75 15.34 1.06 13.16
C ARG A 75 14.28 1.00 12.08
N LEU A 76 14.14 2.11 11.36
CA LEU A 76 13.29 2.18 10.19
C LEU A 76 13.94 1.40 9.03
N GLN A 77 13.13 0.57 8.38
CA GLN A 77 13.49 -0.32 7.28
C GLN A 77 12.61 0.01 6.07
N ARG A 78 13.22 0.10 4.90
CA ARG A 78 12.57 0.53 3.65
C ARG A 78 12.56 -0.60 2.64
N PRO A 79 11.40 -0.90 2.01
CA PRO A 79 11.26 -1.93 0.96
C PRO A 79 12.03 -1.73 -0.36
N GLY A 80 12.97 -0.78 -0.42
CA GLY A 80 13.64 -0.36 -1.65
C GLY A 80 12.73 0.40 -2.62
N ALA A 81 13.29 0.80 -3.77
CA ALA A 81 12.58 1.60 -4.77
C ALA A 81 11.40 0.84 -5.39
N SER A 82 10.24 1.49 -5.45
CA SER A 82 9.06 1.00 -6.15
C SER A 82 9.00 1.50 -7.59
N VAL A 83 8.29 0.77 -8.45
CA VAL A 83 7.95 1.23 -9.80
C VAL A 83 6.54 1.79 -9.83
N GLY A 84 6.33 2.78 -10.69
CA GLY A 84 5.00 3.34 -10.94
C GLY A 84 4.22 2.52 -11.96
N LEU A 85 2.93 2.80 -12.09
CA LEU A 85 2.02 2.12 -13.02
C LEU A 85 2.44 2.25 -14.50
N GLY A 86 3.05 3.38 -14.87
CA GLY A 86 3.54 3.63 -16.23
C GLY A 86 4.95 3.10 -16.52
N SER A 87 5.53 2.28 -15.64
CA SER A 87 6.86 1.73 -15.86
C SER A 87 6.87 0.73 -17.02
N SER A 88 7.96 0.71 -17.79
CA SER A 88 8.18 -0.31 -18.83
C SER A 88 8.84 -1.59 -18.30
N LEU A 89 9.16 -1.63 -17.01
CA LEU A 89 9.74 -2.81 -16.36
C LEU A 89 8.67 -3.90 -16.14
N GLY A 90 9.07 -5.17 -16.19
CA GLY A 90 8.18 -6.27 -15.84
C GLY A 90 7.76 -6.19 -14.37
N HIS A 91 6.50 -5.84 -14.12
CA HIS A 91 5.95 -5.54 -12.81
C HIS A 91 5.99 -6.74 -11.88
N ALA A 92 5.58 -7.93 -12.36
CA ALA A 92 5.56 -9.14 -11.54
C ALA A 92 6.98 -9.60 -11.18
N GLN A 93 7.90 -9.60 -12.16
CA GLN A 93 9.29 -9.96 -11.92
C GLN A 93 9.97 -8.98 -10.96
N HIS A 94 9.74 -7.69 -11.13
CA HIS A 94 10.27 -6.66 -10.25
C HIS A 94 9.76 -6.82 -8.80
N LEU A 95 8.44 -7.01 -8.62
CA LEU A 95 7.85 -7.23 -7.30
C LEU A 95 8.42 -8.49 -6.63
N LEU A 96 8.53 -9.60 -7.37
CA LEU A 96 9.09 -10.84 -6.86
C LEU A 96 10.55 -10.66 -6.41
N GLY A 97 11.37 -9.99 -7.24
CA GLY A 97 12.76 -9.70 -6.90
C GLY A 97 12.87 -8.86 -5.62
N ARG A 98 12.02 -7.85 -5.46
CA ARG A 98 11.96 -7.02 -4.26
C ARG A 98 11.53 -7.79 -3.02
N CYS A 99 10.56 -8.68 -3.15
CA CYS A 99 10.15 -9.54 -2.05
C CYS A 99 11.29 -10.44 -1.57
N GLY A 100 12.24 -10.83 -2.44
CA GLY A 100 13.43 -11.61 -2.09
C GLY A 100 14.64 -10.79 -1.61
N ALA A 101 14.65 -9.49 -1.86
CA ALA A 101 15.78 -8.61 -1.51
C ALA A 101 15.74 -8.21 -0.02
N PRO A 102 16.90 -7.93 0.60
CA PRO A 102 16.95 -7.40 1.96
C PRO A 102 16.30 -6.01 2.03
N LEU A 103 15.71 -5.68 3.19
CA LEU A 103 15.23 -4.32 3.46
C LEU A 103 16.42 -3.37 3.63
N GLY A 104 16.29 -2.15 3.13
CA GLY A 104 17.28 -1.10 3.34
C GLY A 104 17.06 -0.43 4.68
N THR A 105 18.13 -0.22 5.45
CA THR A 105 18.03 0.50 6.74
C THR A 105 18.09 2.02 6.50
N ASP A 106 17.14 2.75 7.06
CA ASP A 106 17.15 4.21 7.02
C ASP A 106 18.27 4.74 7.94
N PRO A 107 19.11 5.69 7.49
CA PRO A 107 20.06 6.36 8.36
C PRO A 107 19.39 7.20 9.47
N ALA A 108 18.17 7.69 9.25
CA ALA A 108 17.44 8.47 10.23
C ALA A 108 16.89 7.56 11.35
N PRO A 109 17.12 7.91 12.63
CA PRO A 109 16.55 7.17 13.73
C PRO A 109 15.04 7.40 13.83
N LEU A 110 14.29 6.41 14.32
CA LEU A 110 12.83 6.47 14.40
C LEU A 110 12.33 7.71 15.14
N HIS A 111 12.98 8.10 16.25
CA HIS A 111 12.57 9.28 17.02
C HIS A 111 12.57 10.57 16.18
N ALA A 112 13.48 10.71 15.21
CA ALA A 112 13.53 11.88 14.34
C ALA A 112 12.33 11.91 13.38
N VAL A 113 11.92 10.74 12.89
CA VAL A 113 10.76 10.57 12.01
C VAL A 113 9.46 10.78 12.79
N VAL A 114 9.39 10.31 14.03
CA VAL A 114 8.22 10.50 14.91
C VAL A 114 8.09 11.97 15.35
N ALA A 115 9.20 12.64 15.63
CA ALA A 115 9.22 14.06 15.99
C ALA A 115 8.68 14.96 14.86
N ALA A 116 8.82 14.54 13.60
CA ALA A 116 8.21 15.22 12.47
C ALA A 116 6.66 15.09 12.44
N GLY A 117 6.10 14.18 13.25
CA GLY A 117 4.68 13.96 13.42
C GLY A 117 4.03 13.20 12.25
N GLY A 118 2.79 12.75 12.46
CA GLY A 118 1.95 12.17 11.39
C GLY A 118 2.27 10.73 10.98
N VAL A 119 3.19 10.06 11.68
CA VAL A 119 3.47 8.63 11.47
C VAL A 119 2.33 7.78 12.01
N LEU A 120 1.83 6.87 11.17
CA LEU A 120 0.82 5.90 11.57
C LEU A 120 1.40 4.50 11.56
N GLU A 121 1.02 3.69 12.55
CA GLU A 121 1.23 2.26 12.56
C GLU A 121 -0.03 1.56 12.05
N VAL A 122 0.15 0.61 11.13
CA VAL A 122 -0.91 -0.29 10.69
C VAL A 122 -1.02 -1.45 11.68
N ILE A 123 -2.22 -1.66 12.20
CA ILE A 123 -2.52 -2.75 13.12
C ILE A 123 -2.36 -4.08 12.36
N PRO A 124 -1.52 -5.02 12.83
CA PRO A 124 -1.33 -6.30 12.17
C PRO A 124 -2.64 -7.08 12.00
N GLY A 125 -2.85 -7.67 10.83
CA GLY A 125 -4.05 -8.47 10.56
C GLY A 125 -3.95 -9.40 9.35
N SER A 126 -5.10 -9.81 8.83
CA SER A 126 -5.22 -10.63 7.62
C SER A 126 -5.20 -9.79 6.34
N LEU A 127 -5.38 -8.46 6.44
CA LEU A 127 -5.50 -7.57 5.29
C LEU A 127 -4.17 -7.40 4.55
N GLU A 128 -3.01 -7.50 5.22
CA GLU A 128 -1.71 -7.39 4.55
C GLU A 128 -1.48 -8.53 3.55
N ALA A 129 -1.93 -9.75 3.88
CA ALA A 129 -1.88 -10.88 2.96
C ALA A 129 -2.78 -10.66 1.74
N GLN A 130 -3.98 -10.10 1.97
CA GLN A 130 -4.91 -9.76 0.90
C GLN A 130 -4.35 -8.65 -0.01
N VAL A 131 -3.79 -7.59 0.56
CA VAL A 131 -3.11 -6.52 -0.17
C VAL A 131 -1.96 -7.09 -1.00
N ALA A 132 -1.17 -8.01 -0.45
CA ALA A 132 -0.08 -8.65 -1.18
C ALA A 132 -0.58 -9.45 -2.39
N ALA A 133 -1.63 -10.26 -2.22
CA ALA A 133 -2.22 -11.04 -3.30
C ALA A 133 -2.83 -10.15 -4.41
N LEU A 134 -3.54 -9.09 -4.02
CA LEU A 134 -4.11 -8.12 -4.96
C LEU A 134 -3.03 -7.33 -5.71
N THR A 135 -1.93 -7.00 -5.04
CA THR A 135 -0.78 -6.32 -5.67
C THR A 135 -0.12 -7.23 -6.72
N GLN A 136 0.04 -8.53 -6.43
CA GLN A 136 0.54 -9.51 -7.38
C GLN A 136 -0.39 -9.68 -8.59
N THR A 137 -1.71 -9.70 -8.34
CA THR A 137 -2.73 -9.75 -9.40
C THR A 137 -2.63 -8.55 -10.33
N LEU A 138 -2.54 -7.35 -9.76
CA LEU A 138 -2.38 -6.11 -10.51
C LEU A 138 -1.05 -6.09 -11.30
N ALA A 139 0.05 -6.52 -10.70
CA ALA A 139 1.34 -6.62 -11.40
C ALA A 139 1.26 -7.56 -12.62
N GLY A 140 0.57 -8.70 -12.48
CA GLY A 140 0.32 -9.63 -13.59
C GLY A 140 -0.57 -9.03 -14.70
N ALA A 141 -1.60 -8.27 -14.33
CA ALA A 141 -2.48 -7.58 -15.27
C ALA A 141 -1.74 -6.49 -16.06
N LEU A 142 -0.87 -5.71 -15.40
CA LEU A 142 -0.02 -4.70 -16.05
C LEU A 142 0.93 -5.34 -17.07
N ASP A 143 1.58 -6.44 -16.69
CA ASP A 143 2.44 -7.18 -17.60
C ASP A 143 1.66 -7.79 -18.79
N ALA A 144 0.42 -8.25 -18.56
CA ALA A 144 -0.45 -8.75 -19.61
C ALA A 144 -0.88 -7.64 -20.58
N GLN A 145 -1.24 -6.47 -20.07
CA GLN A 145 -1.57 -5.29 -20.86
C GLN A 145 -0.37 -4.83 -21.71
N ALA A 146 0.84 -4.79 -21.13
CA ALA A 146 2.05 -4.45 -21.87
C ALA A 146 2.31 -5.45 -23.01
N ARG A 147 2.11 -6.75 -22.77
CA ARG A 147 2.23 -7.80 -23.81
C ARG A 147 1.14 -7.72 -24.87
N ALA A 148 -0.07 -7.30 -24.50
CA ALA A 148 -1.20 -7.16 -25.40
C ALA A 148 -1.03 -5.96 -26.34
N THR A 149 -0.39 -4.89 -25.89
CA THR A 149 -0.18 -3.66 -26.65
C THR A 149 1.08 -3.69 -27.55
N GLN A 150 1.97 -4.66 -27.35
CA GLN A 150 3.17 -4.82 -28.18
C GLN A 150 2.86 -5.26 -29.62
N PRO A 151 3.45 -4.61 -30.65
CA PRO A 151 3.30 -5.03 -32.03
C PRO A 151 3.96 -6.40 -32.28
N VAL A 152 3.27 -7.27 -33.02
CA VAL A 152 3.65 -8.68 -33.29
C VAL A 152 5.07 -8.86 -33.84
N ALA A 153 5.65 -7.83 -34.48
CA ALA A 153 7.00 -7.86 -35.04
C ALA A 153 8.12 -8.04 -33.99
N ALA A 154 7.88 -7.73 -32.71
CA ALA A 154 8.88 -7.87 -31.64
C ALA A 154 9.00 -9.29 -31.05
N ARG A 155 8.20 -10.27 -31.53
CA ARG A 155 8.13 -11.64 -30.97
C ARG A 155 8.95 -12.71 -31.71
N GLY A 156 9.72 -12.37 -32.74
CA GLY A 156 10.74 -13.27 -33.31
C GLY A 156 10.70 -13.43 -34.83
N LEU A 157 11.77 -12.95 -35.46
CA LEU A 157 12.50 -13.34 -36.68
C LEU A 157 11.85 -13.90 -37.97
N PHE A 158 10.55 -14.19 -38.05
CA PHE A 158 9.96 -14.59 -39.35
C PHE A 158 8.54 -14.06 -39.51
N SER A 159 8.37 -13.00 -40.32
CA SER A 159 7.41 -12.98 -41.43
C SER A 159 7.17 -11.57 -41.98
N PHE A 160 7.28 -11.45 -43.30
CA PHE A 160 6.85 -10.32 -44.12
C PHE A 160 5.32 -10.16 -44.17
N ARG A 161 4.62 -10.29 -43.03
CA ARG A 161 3.19 -9.99 -42.94
C ARG A 161 3.01 -8.66 -42.23
N ARG A 162 2.34 -7.73 -42.93
CA ARG A 162 1.85 -6.43 -42.43
C ARG A 162 1.57 -6.50 -40.93
N SER A 163 2.30 -5.70 -40.18
CA SER A 163 2.09 -5.44 -38.75
C SER A 163 0.64 -5.00 -38.53
N ARG A 164 -0.26 -5.95 -38.28
CA ARG A 164 -1.53 -5.64 -37.64
C ARG A 164 -1.18 -5.31 -36.20
N GLY A 165 -1.50 -4.09 -35.79
CA GLY A 165 -1.46 -3.69 -34.39
C GLY A 165 -2.34 -4.60 -33.53
N PRO A 166 -2.27 -4.45 -32.21
CA PRO A 166 -3.10 -5.22 -31.30
C PRO A 166 -4.59 -5.04 -31.63
N ALA A 167 -5.36 -6.12 -31.51
CA ALA A 167 -6.80 -6.05 -31.73
C ALA A 167 -7.42 -5.10 -30.68
N PRO A 168 -8.27 -4.14 -31.08
CA PRO A 168 -8.80 -3.11 -30.17
C PRO A 168 -9.52 -3.72 -28.96
N ASP A 169 -10.27 -4.80 -29.17
CA ASP A 169 -11.02 -5.49 -28.10
C ASP A 169 -10.11 -6.06 -27.01
N VAL A 170 -8.91 -6.53 -27.39
CA VAL A 170 -7.93 -7.11 -26.44
C VAL A 170 -7.28 -6.01 -25.60
N SER A 171 -7.03 -4.83 -26.17
CA SER A 171 -6.50 -3.67 -25.41
C SER A 171 -7.50 -3.18 -24.38
N VAL A 172 -8.78 -3.05 -24.78
CA VAL A 172 -9.85 -2.60 -23.91
C VAL A 172 -10.06 -3.57 -22.74
N GLN A 173 -10.06 -4.88 -23.01
CA GLN A 173 -10.19 -5.87 -21.95
C GLN A 173 -9.03 -5.80 -20.94
N ALA A 174 -7.78 -5.69 -21.42
CA ALA A 174 -6.61 -5.60 -20.54
C ALA A 174 -6.64 -4.31 -19.68
N GLU A 175 -7.08 -3.19 -20.23
CA GLU A 175 -7.31 -1.95 -19.47
C GLU A 175 -8.37 -2.15 -18.37
N GLN A 176 -9.48 -2.81 -18.67
CA GLN A 176 -10.53 -3.09 -17.69
C GLN A 176 -10.05 -4.01 -16.55
N GLU A 177 -9.24 -5.02 -16.86
CA GLU A 177 -8.65 -5.92 -15.87
C GLU A 177 -7.71 -5.17 -14.91
N VAL A 178 -6.86 -4.28 -15.42
CA VAL A 178 -5.99 -3.42 -14.61
C VAL A 178 -6.82 -2.50 -13.70
N GLN A 179 -7.88 -1.87 -14.23
CA GLN A 179 -8.75 -0.99 -13.45
C GLN A 179 -9.52 -1.73 -12.36
N ALA A 180 -9.98 -2.96 -12.64
CA ALA A 180 -10.64 -3.80 -11.65
C ALA A 180 -9.67 -4.19 -10.52
N ALA A 181 -8.46 -4.62 -10.86
CA ALA A 181 -7.43 -4.98 -9.89
C ALA A 181 -6.99 -3.77 -9.03
N LEU A 182 -6.85 -2.58 -9.63
CA LEU A 182 -6.57 -1.33 -8.90
C LEU A 182 -7.67 -0.99 -7.90
N ARG A 183 -8.94 -1.12 -8.30
CA ARG A 183 -10.08 -0.86 -7.41
C ARG A 183 -10.06 -1.80 -6.20
N SER A 184 -9.89 -3.10 -6.42
CA SER A 184 -9.80 -4.07 -5.33
C SER A 184 -8.61 -3.80 -4.40
N LEU A 185 -7.44 -3.44 -4.96
CA LEU A 185 -6.27 -3.07 -4.16
C LEU A 185 -6.54 -1.83 -3.30
N ARG A 186 -7.15 -0.79 -3.88
CA ARG A 186 -7.54 0.44 -3.18
C ARG A 186 -8.51 0.14 -2.04
N GLU A 187 -9.51 -0.69 -2.27
CA GLU A 187 -10.47 -1.10 -1.23
C GLU A 187 -9.78 -1.83 -0.08
N ALA A 188 -8.90 -2.79 -0.38
CA ALA A 188 -8.16 -3.54 0.64
C ALA A 188 -7.21 -2.64 1.46
N LEU A 189 -6.46 -1.75 0.80
CA LEU A 189 -5.62 -0.77 1.49
C LEU A 189 -6.46 0.19 2.34
N GLY A 190 -7.61 0.64 1.83
CA GLY A 190 -8.53 1.52 2.56
C GLY A 190 -9.25 0.86 3.73
N ALA A 191 -9.21 -0.47 3.84
CA ALA A 191 -9.70 -1.22 4.98
C ALA A 191 -8.64 -1.40 6.08
N LEU A 192 -7.36 -1.06 5.83
CA LEU A 192 -6.31 -1.13 6.84
C LEU A 192 -6.63 -0.20 8.00
N GLN A 193 -6.54 -0.76 9.21
CA GLN A 193 -6.64 0.03 10.43
C GLN A 193 -5.27 0.58 10.76
N ALA A 194 -5.18 1.91 10.86
CA ALA A 194 -3.95 2.58 11.21
C ALA A 194 -4.18 3.56 12.37
N VAL A 195 -3.25 3.59 13.31
CA VAL A 195 -3.28 4.41 14.52
C VAL A 195 -2.02 5.26 14.61
N PRO A 196 -2.05 6.45 15.25
CA PRO A 196 -0.84 7.20 15.52
C PRO A 196 0.17 6.34 16.27
N LEU A 197 1.44 6.39 15.86
CA LEU A 197 2.50 5.64 16.55
C LEU A 197 2.67 6.21 17.97
N ARG A 198 2.28 5.43 19.00
CA ARG A 198 2.26 5.89 20.41
C ARG A 198 3.56 5.62 21.19
N GLY A 199 4.50 4.88 20.60
CA GLY A 199 5.76 4.52 21.24
C GLY A 199 6.66 3.70 20.31
N THR A 200 7.96 3.87 20.48
CA THR A 200 9.00 3.14 19.75
C THR A 200 9.36 1.82 20.44
N ALA A 201 9.26 1.81 21.78
CA ALA A 201 9.40 0.62 22.60
C ALA A 201 8.48 -0.49 22.08
N LEU A 202 9.09 -1.60 21.70
CA LEU A 202 8.38 -2.87 21.66
C LEU A 202 8.07 -3.19 23.13
N ASP A 203 6.82 -3.50 23.49
CA ASP A 203 6.46 -4.05 24.81
C ASP A 203 7.13 -5.42 25.11
N TRP A 204 8.18 -5.81 24.38
CA TRP A 204 8.72 -7.16 24.26
C TRP A 204 10.23 -7.27 24.54
N ASP A 205 10.92 -6.19 24.90
CA ASP A 205 12.31 -6.28 25.38
C ASP A 205 12.45 -7.15 26.66
N ASP A 206 11.34 -7.58 27.26
CA ASP A 206 11.28 -8.46 28.43
C ASP A 206 10.90 -9.94 28.14
N VAL A 207 10.78 -10.38 26.88
CA VAL A 207 10.52 -11.81 26.59
C VAL A 207 11.83 -12.53 26.26
N PRO A 208 12.36 -13.38 27.16
CA PRO A 208 13.50 -14.22 26.83
C PRO A 208 13.11 -15.18 25.70
N LEU A 209 13.91 -15.20 24.64
CA LEU A 209 13.83 -16.23 23.61
C LEU A 209 14.11 -17.60 24.25
N PRO A 210 13.36 -18.65 23.88
CA PRO A 210 13.60 -20.01 24.36
C PRO A 210 14.95 -20.58 23.89
#